data_AF-A0A426YT41-F1
#
_entry.id   AF-A0A426YT41-F1
#
_cell.length_a   1.000
_cell.length_b   1.000
_cell.length_c   1.000
_cell.angle_alpha   90.00
_cell.angle_beta   90.00
_cell.angle_gamma   90.00
#
_symmetry.space_group_name_H-M   'P 1'
#
loop_
_entity.id
_entity.type
_entity.pdbx_description
1 polymer ?
#
loop_
_entity_poly.entity_id
_entity_poly.type
_entity_poly.pdbx_seq_one_letter_code
_entity_poly.pdbx_strand_id
1 'polypeptide(L)'
;MIRVACHLSYRVSYACCYVLVQITDEFGSFDKYCWSFVNYKPIVSKFRYPRQVPVKSPKADVISKDLVKRGFRSVGPTVVYSFMQSSGLTNDHLISCFRFHECVAAASSSADEANDAKRNINTKVEEKTDTEVKVEAPL
;
A
#
# COMPACT_ATOMS: atom_id res chain seq x y z
N MET A 1 -2.89 -4.44 36.23
CA MET A 1 -1.66 -4.57 35.41
C MET A 1 -1.74 -5.87 34.62
N ILE A 2 -2.03 -5.79 33.32
CA ILE A 2 -2.16 -6.96 32.46
C ILE A 2 -0.76 -7.54 32.24
N ARG A 3 -0.43 -8.65 32.91
CA ARG A 3 0.75 -9.46 32.63
C ARG A 3 0.47 -10.28 31.37
N VAL A 4 0.84 -9.77 30.19
CA VAL A 4 0.91 -10.60 28.97
C VAL A 4 2.28 -11.25 28.93
N ALA A 5 2.30 -12.58 28.92
CA ALA A 5 3.50 -13.40 28.92
C ALA A 5 4.47 -13.01 27.79
N CYS A 6 5.62 -12.47 28.18
CA CYS A 6 6.78 -12.19 27.34
C CYS A 6 7.53 -13.52 27.09
N HIS A 7 7.06 -14.33 26.14
CA HIS A 7 7.85 -15.47 25.66
C HIS A 7 7.80 -15.67 24.14
N LEU A 8 7.10 -14.78 23.41
CA LEU A 8 6.93 -14.86 21.95
C LEU A 8 7.61 -13.74 21.14
N SER A 9 8.32 -12.78 21.77
CA SER A 9 8.79 -11.57 21.07
C SER A 9 9.75 -11.82 19.90
N TYR A 10 10.63 -12.84 19.98
CA TYR A 10 11.62 -13.05 18.91
C TYR A 10 11.03 -13.66 17.63
N ARG A 11 10.06 -14.59 17.74
CA ARG A 11 9.47 -15.26 16.56
C ARG A 11 8.62 -14.30 15.71
N VAL A 12 8.01 -13.29 16.33
CA VAL A 12 7.20 -12.28 15.62
C VAL A 12 8.08 -11.38 14.75
N SER A 13 9.29 -11.04 15.21
CA SER A 13 10.20 -10.16 14.48
C SER A 13 10.74 -10.82 13.19
N TYR A 14 11.22 -12.07 13.27
CA TYR A 14 11.72 -12.79 12.10
C TYR A 14 10.62 -13.07 11.06
N ALA A 15 9.41 -13.43 11.50
CA ALA A 15 8.29 -13.67 10.60
C ALA A 15 7.86 -12.39 9.87
N CYS A 16 7.79 -11.24 10.56
CA CYS A 16 7.45 -9.97 9.94
C CYS A 16 8.45 -9.56 8.86
N CYS A 17 9.75 -9.67 9.14
CA CYS A 17 10.81 -9.32 8.20
C CYS A 17 10.76 -10.21 6.94
N TYR A 18 10.55 -11.52 7.11
CA TYR A 18 10.43 -12.44 5.99
C TYR A 18 9.23 -12.12 5.07
N VAL A 19 8.08 -11.77 5.65
CA VAL A 19 6.91 -11.41 4.87
C VAL A 19 7.11 -10.08 4.13
N LEU A 20 7.78 -9.10 4.76
CA LEU A 20 8.14 -7.84 4.08
C LEU A 20 9.07 -8.08 2.90
N VAL A 21 10.04 -8.98 3.02
CA VAL A 21 10.94 -9.35 1.91
C VAL A 21 10.15 -9.97 0.77
N GLN A 22 9.22 -10.89 1.04
CA GLN A 22 8.36 -11.47 -0.01
C GLN A 22 7.50 -10.42 -0.71
N ILE A 23 6.92 -9.48 0.03
CA ILE A 23 6.16 -8.37 -0.57
C ILE A 23 7.06 -7.48 -1.42
N THR A 24 8.29 -7.24 -0.96
CA THR A 24 9.28 -6.44 -1.70
C THR A 24 9.74 -7.17 -2.97
N ASP A 25 9.82 -8.50 -2.96
CA ASP A 25 10.14 -9.30 -4.15
C ASP A 25 8.99 -9.30 -5.17
N GLU A 26 7.74 -9.44 -4.70
CA GLU A 26 6.54 -9.43 -5.57
C GLU A 26 6.20 -8.04 -6.15
N PHE A 27 6.26 -6.99 -5.32
CA PHE A 27 5.78 -5.63 -5.66
C PHE A 27 6.91 -4.61 -5.83
N GLY A 28 8.17 -5.04 -5.64
CA GLY A 28 9.36 -4.19 -5.68
C GLY A 28 9.58 -3.34 -4.42
N SER A 29 8.52 -2.86 -3.77
CA SER A 29 8.58 -2.11 -2.52
C SER A 29 7.29 -2.24 -1.72
N PHE A 30 7.41 -2.23 -0.39
CA PHE A 30 6.26 -2.20 0.52
C PHE A 30 5.38 -0.96 0.31
N ASP A 31 5.97 0.18 -0.05
CA ASP A 31 5.20 1.40 -0.33
C ASP A 31 4.31 1.19 -1.54
N LYS A 32 4.88 0.67 -2.64
CA LYS A 32 4.11 0.36 -3.87
C LYS A 32 2.99 -0.62 -3.59
N TYR A 33 3.23 -1.62 -2.76
CA TYR A 33 2.21 -2.55 -2.30
C TYR A 33 1.09 -1.80 -1.56
N CYS A 34 1.39 -0.98 -0.56
CA CYS A 34 0.39 -0.20 0.18
C CYS A 34 -0.42 0.75 -0.72
N TRP A 35 0.26 1.45 -1.61
CA TRP A 35 -0.37 2.38 -2.56
C TRP A 35 -1.20 1.69 -3.64
N SER A 36 -0.89 0.43 -3.99
CA SER A 36 -1.66 -0.35 -4.97
C SER A 36 -3.12 -0.55 -4.54
N PHE A 37 -3.39 -0.74 -3.24
CA PHE A 37 -4.75 -0.91 -2.70
C PHE A 37 -5.59 0.37 -2.78
N VAL A 38 -4.96 1.53 -2.92
CA VAL A 38 -5.64 2.82 -3.06
C VAL A 38 -5.50 3.40 -4.47
N ASN A 39 -5.08 2.58 -5.46
CA ASN A 39 -4.86 3.00 -6.85
C ASN A 39 -3.90 4.20 -6.99
N TYR A 40 -2.88 4.29 -6.13
CA TYR A 40 -1.93 5.40 -6.09
C TYR A 40 -2.57 6.78 -5.92
N LYS A 41 -3.79 6.83 -5.39
CA LYS A 41 -4.49 8.08 -5.10
C LYS A 41 -4.93 8.07 -3.64
N PRO A 42 -4.44 9.01 -2.84
CA PRO A 42 -4.83 9.09 -1.43
C PRO A 42 -6.32 9.40 -1.34
N ILE A 43 -6.98 8.77 -0.37
CA ILE A 43 -8.41 8.91 -0.15
C ILE A 43 -8.63 10.16 0.69
N VAL A 44 -9.28 11.17 0.15
CA VAL A 44 -9.60 12.39 0.90
C VAL A 44 -11.02 12.27 1.46
N SER A 45 -11.13 12.15 2.77
CA SER A 45 -12.40 12.22 3.48
C SER A 45 -12.70 13.67 3.86
N LYS A 46 -13.96 14.10 3.72
CA LYS A 46 -14.41 15.47 4.02
C LYS A 46 -15.27 15.47 5.28
N PHE A 47 -14.68 15.13 6.43
CA PHE A 47 -15.41 15.08 7.69
C PHE A 47 -15.56 16.46 8.31
N ARG A 48 -16.76 16.77 8.80
CA ARG A 48 -17.03 18.02 9.52
C ARG A 48 -16.82 17.87 11.03
N TYR A 49 -17.07 16.67 11.55
CA TYR A 49 -16.98 16.38 12.99
C TYR A 49 -16.15 15.12 13.26
N PRO A 50 -15.37 15.06 14.35
CA PRO A 50 -14.57 13.88 14.70
C PRO A 50 -15.38 12.58 14.81
N ARG A 51 -16.64 12.68 15.26
CA ARG A 51 -17.53 11.53 15.43
C ARG A 51 -17.94 10.86 14.10
N GLN A 52 -17.74 11.56 12.98
CA GLN A 52 -18.02 11.01 11.65
C GLN A 52 -16.87 10.19 11.09
N VAL A 53 -15.67 10.31 11.67
CA VAL A 53 -14.50 9.52 11.27
C VAL A 53 -14.77 8.07 11.67
N PRO A 54 -14.86 7.14 10.71
CA PRO A 54 -15.15 5.74 11.03
C PRO A 54 -13.94 5.12 11.74
N VAL A 55 -14.18 4.07 12.55
CA VAL A 55 -13.09 3.33 13.22
C VAL A 55 -12.52 2.23 12.31
N LYS A 56 -13.25 1.88 11.25
CA LYS A 56 -12.91 0.85 10.27
C LYS A 56 -13.37 1.28 8.89
N SER A 57 -12.64 0.86 7.86
CA SER A 57 -13.00 1.07 6.46
C SER A 57 -13.05 -0.26 5.71
N PRO A 58 -13.98 -0.45 4.76
CA PRO A 58 -14.01 -1.66 3.93
C PRO A 58 -12.68 -1.93 3.21
N LYS A 59 -11.94 -0.87 2.84
CA LYS A 59 -10.60 -1.02 2.25
C LYS A 59 -9.58 -1.58 3.25
N ALA A 60 -9.63 -1.10 4.50
CA ALA A 60 -8.77 -1.61 5.55
C ALA A 60 -9.09 -3.07 5.89
N ASP A 61 -10.35 -3.51 5.78
CA ASP A 61 -10.72 -4.93 5.93
C ASP A 61 -10.09 -5.80 4.84
N VAL A 62 -10.05 -5.33 3.59
CA VAL A 62 -9.42 -6.07 2.47
C VAL A 62 -7.91 -6.18 2.70
N ILE A 63 -7.25 -5.07 3.02
CA ILE A 63 -5.80 -5.04 3.28
C ILE A 63 -5.45 -5.90 4.49
N SER A 64 -6.23 -5.80 5.57
CA SER A 64 -6.05 -6.63 6.77
C SER A 64 -6.14 -8.11 6.45
N LYS A 65 -7.15 -8.53 5.67
CA LYS A 65 -7.28 -9.94 5.25
C LYS A 65 -6.09 -10.40 4.40
N ASP A 66 -5.58 -9.57 3.51
CA ASP A 66 -4.40 -9.91 2.69
C ASP A 66 -3.13 -10.05 3.55
N LEU A 67 -2.89 -9.10 4.46
CA LEU A 67 -1.75 -9.14 5.38
C LEU A 67 -1.81 -10.36 6.31
N VAL A 68 -3.01 -10.70 6.83
CA VAL A 68 -3.19 -11.91 7.65
C VAL A 68 -2.89 -13.17 6.84
N LYS A 69 -3.34 -13.26 5.58
CA LYS A 69 -3.05 -14.40 4.70
C LYS A 69 -1.56 -14.56 4.43
N ARG A 70 -0.83 -13.45 4.29
CA ARG A 70 0.62 -13.42 4.08
C ARG A 70 1.42 -13.74 5.35
N GLY A 71 0.77 -13.84 6.51
CA GLY A 71 1.39 -14.26 7.77
C GLY A 71 1.70 -13.13 8.74
N PHE A 72 1.25 -11.90 8.47
CA PHE A 72 1.32 -10.84 9.49
C PHE A 72 0.44 -11.17 10.68
N ARG A 73 0.96 -10.89 11.88
CA ARG A 73 0.19 -10.96 13.13
C ARG A 73 -0.13 -9.56 13.63
N SER A 74 -1.25 -9.42 14.34
CA SER A 74 -1.73 -8.15 14.90
C SER A 74 -2.14 -7.07 13.88
N VAL A 75 -2.37 -7.45 12.63
CA VAL A 75 -2.85 -6.57 11.55
C VAL A 75 -4.38 -6.59 11.44
N GLY A 76 -5.07 -6.30 12.53
CA GLY A 76 -6.53 -6.18 12.53
C GLY A 76 -7.00 -4.99 11.68
N PRO A 77 -8.25 -4.97 11.20
CA PRO A 77 -8.74 -3.93 10.29
C PRO A 77 -8.69 -2.51 10.90
N THR A 78 -8.87 -2.38 12.21
CA THR A 78 -8.69 -1.10 12.90
C THR A 78 -7.23 -0.64 12.90
N VAL A 79 -6.28 -1.56 13.12
CA VAL A 79 -4.84 -1.25 13.12
C VAL A 79 -4.40 -0.83 11.72
N VAL A 80 -4.85 -1.55 10.69
CA VAL A 80 -4.58 -1.22 9.30
C VAL A 80 -5.20 0.12 8.93
N TYR A 81 -6.43 0.41 9.39
CA TYR A 81 -7.05 1.70 9.13
C TYR A 81 -6.28 2.86 9.80
N SER A 82 -5.84 2.70 11.04
CA SER A 82 -4.97 3.68 11.70
C SER A 82 -3.63 3.85 10.98
N PHE A 83 -3.05 2.76 10.46
CA PHE A 83 -1.86 2.83 9.62
C PHE A 83 -2.12 3.62 8.33
N MET A 84 -3.26 3.43 7.66
CA MET A 84 -3.63 4.19 6.47
C MET A 84 -3.75 5.70 6.75
N GLN A 85 -4.24 6.07 7.93
CA GLN A 85 -4.30 7.46 8.36
C GLN A 85 -2.90 8.04 8.63
N SER A 86 -2.03 7.30 9.34
CA SER A 86 -0.68 7.77 9.69
C SER A 86 0.27 7.83 8.49
N SER A 87 0.13 6.91 7.53
CA SER A 87 0.94 6.84 6.31
C SER A 87 0.48 7.82 5.22
N GLY A 88 -0.66 8.48 5.39
CA GLY A 88 -1.21 9.41 4.40
C GLY A 88 -1.94 8.75 3.24
N LEU A 89 -2.15 7.42 3.26
CA LEU A 89 -3.02 6.72 2.30
C LEU A 89 -4.47 7.21 2.37
N THR A 90 -4.88 7.69 3.55
CA THR A 90 -6.18 8.30 3.77
C THR A 90 -6.02 9.59 4.56
N ASN A 91 -6.53 10.69 4.00
CA ASN A 91 -6.60 11.98 4.65
C ASN A 91 -7.96 12.13 5.33
N ASP A 92 -7.99 11.86 6.63
CA ASP A 92 -9.17 12.01 7.49
C ASP A 92 -9.13 13.29 8.34
N HIS A 93 -8.31 14.28 7.97
CA HIS A 93 -8.35 15.58 8.61
C HIS A 93 -9.74 16.21 8.47
N LEU A 94 -10.21 16.85 9.55
CA LEU A 94 -11.45 17.62 9.50
C LEU A 94 -11.33 18.76 8.50
N ILE A 95 -12.43 19.14 7.87
CA ILE A 95 -12.48 20.29 6.96
C ILE A 95 -12.05 21.58 7.68
N SER A 96 -12.30 21.67 9.00
CA SER A 96 -11.89 22.80 9.84
C SER A 96 -10.41 22.76 10.27
N CYS A 97 -9.67 21.71 9.92
CA CYS A 97 -8.25 21.60 10.24
C CYS A 97 -7.44 22.51 9.32
N PHE A 98 -6.55 23.31 9.90
CA PHE A 98 -5.67 24.23 9.14
C PHE A 98 -4.84 23.51 8.07
N ARG A 99 -4.45 22.25 8.31
CA ARG A 99 -3.66 21.43 7.37
C ARG A 99 -4.48 20.73 6.30
N PHE A 100 -5.81 20.81 6.35
CA PHE A 100 -6.66 20.07 5.41
C PHE A 100 -6.32 20.41 3.95
N HIS A 101 -6.20 21.69 3.63
CA HIS A 101 -5.85 22.15 2.29
C HIS A 101 -4.43 21.75 1.88
N GLU A 102 -3.47 21.80 2.78
CA GLU A 102 -2.08 21.36 2.53
C GLU A 102 -2.02 19.85 2.25
N CYS A 103 -2.69 19.04 3.07
CA CYS A 103 -2.74 17.59 2.89
C CYS A 103 -3.47 17.18 1.61
N VAL A 104 -4.50 17.94 1.19
CA VAL A 104 -5.18 17.74 -0.10
C VAL A 104 -4.28 18.13 -1.27
N ALA A 105 -3.51 19.20 -1.15
CA ALA A 105 -2.56 19.61 -2.19
C ALA A 105 -1.42 18.58 -2.35
N ALA A 106 -0.81 18.12 -1.25
CA ALA A 106 0.23 17.09 -1.27
C ALA A 106 -0.29 15.72 -1.78
N ALA A 107 -1.57 15.45 -1.55
CA ALA A 107 -2.26 14.28 -2.09
C ALA A 107 -2.39 14.29 -3.62
N SER A 108 -2.38 15.46 -4.25
CA SER A 108 -2.48 15.58 -5.71
C SER A 108 -1.14 15.38 -6.42
N SER A 109 -0.02 15.80 -5.80
CA SER A 109 1.32 15.66 -6.40
C SER A 109 1.84 14.22 -6.43
N SER A 110 1.42 13.38 -5.49
CA SER A 110 1.80 11.96 -5.42
C SER A 110 1.11 11.09 -6.49
N ALA A 111 0.05 11.59 -7.14
CA ALA A 111 -0.57 10.94 -8.28
C ALA A 111 0.25 11.09 -9.58
N ASP A 112 1.10 12.12 -9.67
CA ASP A 112 1.90 12.42 -10.86
C ASP A 112 3.15 11.52 -10.95
N GLU A 113 3.75 11.14 -9.81
CA GLU A 113 4.89 10.19 -9.76
C GLU A 113 4.48 8.76 -10.18
N ALA A 114 3.25 8.34 -9.89
CA ALA A 114 2.72 7.06 -10.36
C ALA A 114 2.45 7.05 -11.89
N ASN A 115 2.27 8.22 -12.49
CA ASN A 115 2.13 8.40 -13.94
C ASN A 115 3.49 8.41 -14.65
N ASP A 116 4.53 8.93 -14.00
CA ASP A 116 5.91 8.89 -14.51
C ASP A 116 6.46 7.44 -14.60
N ALA A 117 6.17 6.60 -13.60
CA ALA A 117 6.52 5.18 -13.63
C ALA A 117 5.78 4.38 -14.72
N LYS A 118 4.56 4.77 -15.09
CA LYS A 118 3.81 4.16 -16.21
C LYS A 118 4.31 4.63 -17.58
N ARG A 119 4.78 5.89 -17.68
CA ARG A 119 5.39 6.42 -18.91
C ARG A 119 6.69 5.70 -19.26
N ASN A 120 7.50 5.33 -18.27
CA ASN A 120 8.78 4.66 -18.49
C ASN A 120 8.67 3.14 -18.78
N ILE A 121 7.51 2.52 -18.56
CA ILE A 121 7.26 1.13 -18.99
C ILE A 121 6.83 1.09 -20.46
N ASN A 122 6.03 2.05 -20.93
CA ASN A 122 5.61 2.08 -22.33
C ASN A 122 6.78 2.31 -23.30
N THR A 123 7.84 3.00 -22.90
CA THR A 123 9.04 3.18 -23.76
C THR A 123 9.93 1.94 -23.85
N LYS A 124 9.74 0.93 -22.99
CA LYS A 124 10.59 -0.28 -22.95
C LYS A 124 9.97 -1.50 -23.62
N VAL A 125 8.70 -1.42 -24.05
CA VAL A 125 7.98 -2.51 -24.73
C VAL A 125 8.15 -2.45 -26.25
N GLU A 126 8.47 -1.29 -26.84
CA GLU A 126 8.63 -1.16 -28.30
C GLU A 126 10.01 -1.62 -28.84
N GLU A 127 10.97 -2.01 -27.99
CA GLU A 127 12.32 -2.42 -28.43
C GLU A 127 12.62 -3.92 -28.27
N LYS A 128 11.59 -4.78 -28.18
CA LYS A 128 11.77 -6.24 -28.11
C LYS A 128 10.70 -7.03 -28.88
N THR A 129 10.41 -6.63 -30.10
CA THR A 129 9.78 -7.51 -31.09
C THR A 129 10.41 -7.21 -32.43
N ASP A 130 11.36 -8.05 -32.84
CA ASP A 130 11.63 -8.46 -34.24
C ASP A 130 13.01 -9.11 -34.34
N THR A 131 13.08 -10.42 -34.12
CA THR A 131 13.82 -11.32 -35.03
C THR A 131 13.43 -12.76 -34.72
N GLU A 132 12.46 -13.22 -35.49
CA GLU A 132 11.92 -14.56 -35.50
C GLU A 132 12.97 -15.55 -36.04
N VAL A 133 13.07 -16.67 -35.34
CA VAL A 133 13.97 -17.80 -35.59
C VAL A 133 13.50 -18.53 -36.86
N LYS A 134 14.35 -18.62 -37.89
CA LYS A 134 14.17 -19.54 -39.02
C LYS A 134 15.13 -20.72 -38.84
N VAL A 135 14.64 -21.82 -38.28
CA VAL A 135 15.37 -23.09 -38.24
C VAL A 135 15.11 -23.82 -39.56
N GLU A 136 16.14 -23.98 -40.37
CA GLU A 136 16.16 -24.93 -41.48
C GLU A 136 16.15 -26.36 -40.93
N ALA A 137 15.42 -27.26 -41.58
CA ALA A 137 15.67 -28.68 -41.49
C ALA A 137 15.34 -29.38 -42.83
N PRO A 138 16.06 -30.45 -43.18
CA PRO A 138 16.43 -30.76 -44.55
C PRO A 138 15.69 -31.97 -45.13
N LEU A 139 15.59 -32.01 -46.46
CA LEU A 139 16.07 -33.09 -47.35
C LEU A 139 15.92 -32.65 -48.82
#